data_AF-A0A950VFS3-F1
#
_entry.id   AF-A0A950VFS3-F1
#
_cell.length_a   1.000
_cell.length_b   1.000
_cell.length_c   1.000
_cell.angle_alpha   90.00
_cell.angle_beta   90.00
_cell.angle_gamma   90.00
#
_symmetry.space_group_name_H-M   'P 1'
#
loop_
_entity.id
_entity.type
_entity.pdbx_description
1 polymer ?
#
loop_
_entity_poly.entity_id
_entity_poly.type
_entity_poly.pdbx_seq_one_letter_code
_entity_poly.pdbx_strand_id
1 'polypeptide(L)'
;EELFYPELLHVGKGSGGKSDAEDETEDAIKDHNEIRDAVTEAERHPVGSADWFKAVASANKANGDHMAEEEREGLTDFRRHASLQLRHDVAVKFAAYEARHVTGVKPVDKDPHEYIAEHS
;
A
#
# COMPACT_ATOMS: atom_id res chain seq x y z
N GLU A 1 3.63 4.24 1.01
CA GLU A 1 2.66 5.36 0.95
C GLU A 1 3.29 6.65 0.41
N GLU A 2 4.36 7.18 1.02
CA GLU A 2 4.96 8.50 0.74
C GLU A 2 5.30 8.83 -0.73
N LEU A 3 5.67 7.85 -1.56
CA LEU A 3 6.25 8.12 -2.88
C LEU A 3 5.32 7.83 -4.07
N PHE A 4 4.48 6.80 -3.96
CA PHE A 4 3.69 6.30 -5.09
C PHE A 4 2.30 6.92 -5.13
N TYR A 5 1.52 6.79 -4.04
CA TYR A 5 0.13 7.24 -4.02
C TYR A 5 -0.06 8.74 -4.23
N PRO A 6 0.81 9.66 -3.75
CA PRO A 6 0.66 11.07 -4.08
C PRO A 6 0.76 11.33 -5.59
N GLU A 7 1.67 10.62 -6.27
CA GLU A 7 1.80 10.74 -7.73
C GLU A 7 0.62 10.06 -8.44
N LEU A 8 0.09 8.95 -7.91
CA LEU A 8 -1.13 8.30 -8.41
C LEU A 8 -2.34 9.23 -8.32
N LEU A 9 -2.57 9.90 -7.19
CA LEU A 9 -3.67 10.86 -7.00
C LEU A 9 -3.64 11.98 -8.04
N HIS A 10 -2.46 12.44 -8.46
CA HIS A 10 -2.34 13.51 -9.44
C HIS A 10 -2.51 13.06 -10.90
N VAL A 11 -2.15 11.83 -11.27
CA VAL A 11 -2.15 11.39 -12.68
C VAL A 11 -3.17 10.30 -13.00
N GLY A 12 -3.66 9.62 -11.98
CA GLY A 12 -4.55 8.48 -12.09
C GLY A 12 -5.96 8.87 -12.50
N LYS A 13 -6.69 7.89 -13.05
CA LYS A 13 -8.07 7.99 -13.52
C LYS A 13 -8.91 6.77 -13.13
N GLY A 14 -8.37 5.85 -12.34
CA GLY A 14 -9.00 4.59 -11.98
C GLY A 14 -8.73 3.45 -12.97
N SER A 15 -8.54 2.25 -12.42
CA SER A 15 -8.41 0.98 -13.12
C SER A 15 -9.05 -0.16 -12.31
N GLY A 16 -9.13 -1.35 -12.89
CA GLY A 16 -9.53 -2.58 -12.19
C GLY A 16 -10.95 -2.63 -11.62
N GLY A 17 -11.78 -1.61 -11.88
CA GLY A 17 -13.13 -1.49 -11.35
C GLY A 17 -13.35 -0.28 -10.44
N LYS A 18 -12.28 0.45 -10.10
CA LYS A 18 -12.33 1.72 -9.35
C LYS A 18 -12.71 2.89 -10.26
N SER A 19 -13.37 3.89 -9.67
CA SER A 19 -13.90 5.02 -10.45
C SER A 19 -12.88 6.13 -10.67
N ASP A 20 -11.93 6.27 -9.75
CA ASP A 20 -10.81 7.21 -9.82
C ASP A 20 -9.63 6.76 -8.93
N ALA A 21 -8.59 7.60 -8.84
CA ALA A 21 -7.40 7.35 -8.04
C ALA A 21 -7.61 7.56 -6.53
N GLU A 22 -8.66 8.29 -6.13
CA GLU A 22 -9.00 8.46 -4.70
C GLU A 22 -9.56 7.14 -4.17
N ASP A 23 -10.48 6.51 -4.90
CA ASP A 23 -11.01 5.16 -4.58
C ASP A 23 -9.87 4.13 -4.46
N GLU A 24 -8.92 4.13 -5.40
CA GLU A 24 -7.74 3.23 -5.38
C GLU A 24 -6.85 3.48 -4.17
N THR A 25 -6.63 4.76 -3.83
CA THR A 25 -5.76 5.14 -2.72
C THR A 25 -6.44 4.86 -1.39
N GLU A 26 -7.75 5.08 -1.27
CA GLU A 26 -8.51 4.83 -0.06
C GLU A 26 -8.37 3.36 0.37
N ASP A 27 -8.59 2.43 -0.56
CA ASP A 27 -8.52 1.01 -0.26
C ASP A 27 -7.09 0.56 0.02
N ALA A 28 -6.11 1.06 -0.72
CA ALA A 28 -4.71 0.74 -0.44
C ALA A 28 -4.25 1.20 0.96
N ILE A 29 -4.68 2.37 1.42
CA ILE A 29 -4.34 2.83 2.79
C ILE A 29 -5.03 1.95 3.84
N LYS A 30 -6.30 1.55 3.63
CA LYS A 30 -6.99 0.62 4.52
C LYS A 30 -6.27 -0.73 4.59
N ASP A 31 -5.93 -1.30 3.44
CA ASP A 31 -5.21 -2.57 3.34
C ASP A 31 -3.88 -2.56 4.09
N HIS A 32 -3.11 -1.47 3.98
CA HIS A 32 -1.86 -1.35 4.71
C HIS A 32 -2.08 -1.38 6.23
N ASN A 33 -3.14 -0.72 6.73
CA ASN A 33 -3.50 -0.76 8.14
C ASN A 33 -3.90 -2.20 8.54
N GLU A 34 -4.73 -2.88 7.73
CA GLU A 34 -5.13 -4.27 7.99
C GLU A 34 -3.94 -5.24 8.04
N ILE A 35 -2.96 -5.08 7.14
CA ILE A 35 -1.73 -5.86 7.14
C ILE A 35 -0.93 -5.60 8.42
N ARG A 36 -0.76 -4.34 8.83
CA ARG A 36 -0.05 -3.97 10.07
C ARG A 36 -0.73 -4.56 11.29
N ASP A 37 -2.05 -4.51 11.36
CA ASP A 37 -2.85 -5.09 12.43
C ASP A 37 -2.68 -6.61 12.50
N ALA A 38 -2.76 -7.29 11.36
CA ALA A 38 -2.60 -8.74 11.29
C ALA A 38 -1.19 -9.20 11.67
N VAL A 39 -0.15 -8.46 11.28
CA VAL A 39 1.23 -8.70 11.70
C VAL A 39 1.39 -8.48 13.21
N THR A 40 0.87 -7.36 13.73
CA THR A 40 0.94 -7.03 15.17
C THR A 40 0.20 -8.08 16.01
N GLU A 41 -0.91 -8.61 15.51
CA GLU A 41 -1.65 -9.67 16.20
C GLU A 41 -0.82 -10.96 16.34
N ALA A 42 -0.04 -11.32 15.32
CA ALA A 42 0.83 -12.50 15.41
C ALA A 42 1.87 -12.37 16.53
N GLU A 43 2.38 -11.16 16.81
CA GLU A 43 3.34 -10.91 17.88
C GLU A 43 2.76 -11.10 19.29
N ARG A 44 1.42 -11.07 19.43
CA ARG A 44 0.74 -11.24 20.72
C ARG A 44 0.60 -12.70 21.15
N HIS A 45 0.90 -13.64 20.25
CA HIS A 45 0.70 -15.07 20.48
C HIS A 45 2.03 -15.84 20.48
N PRO A 46 2.18 -16.88 21.32
CA PRO A 46 3.35 -17.75 21.25
C PRO A 46 3.49 -18.36 19.85
N VAL A 47 4.70 -18.28 19.29
CA VAL A 47 5.03 -18.85 17.97
C VAL A 47 4.64 -20.33 17.92
N GLY A 48 3.88 -20.70 16.89
CA GLY A 48 3.39 -22.07 16.69
C GLY A 48 2.09 -22.43 17.43
N SER A 49 1.51 -21.52 18.20
CA SER A 49 0.17 -21.70 18.77
C SER A 49 -0.92 -21.61 17.69
N ALA A 50 -2.12 -22.11 17.98
CA ALA A 50 -3.26 -22.01 17.06
C ALA A 50 -3.62 -20.56 16.73
N ASP A 51 -3.58 -19.68 17.73
CA ASP A 51 -3.87 -18.25 17.55
C ASP A 51 -2.77 -17.54 16.74
N TRP A 52 -1.51 -17.93 16.93
CA TRP A 52 -0.41 -17.45 16.08
C TRP A 52 -0.61 -17.86 14.61
N PHE A 53 -0.95 -19.11 14.33
CA PHE A 53 -1.23 -19.55 12.96
C PHE A 53 -2.45 -18.85 12.36
N LYS A 54 -3.47 -18.57 13.17
CA LYS A 54 -4.63 -17.78 12.74
C LYS A 54 -4.22 -16.36 12.34
N ALA A 55 -3.40 -15.69 13.13
CA ALA A 55 -2.90 -14.35 12.82
C ALA A 55 -2.04 -14.34 11.54
N VAL A 56 -1.15 -15.31 11.37
CA VAL A 56 -0.36 -15.48 10.14
C VAL A 56 -1.26 -15.68 8.92
N ALA A 57 -2.31 -16.50 9.04
CA ALA A 57 -3.26 -16.71 7.96
C ALA A 57 -4.04 -15.42 7.62
N SER A 58 -4.43 -14.63 8.62
CA SER A 58 -5.05 -13.31 8.41
C SER A 58 -4.12 -12.36 7.68
N ALA A 59 -2.84 -12.28 8.07
CA ALA A 59 -1.86 -11.42 7.41
C ALA A 59 -1.63 -11.85 5.96
N ASN A 60 -1.55 -13.16 5.71
CA ASN A 60 -1.43 -13.70 4.35
C ASN A 60 -2.66 -13.39 3.48
N LYS A 61 -3.87 -13.44 4.05
CA LYS A 61 -5.09 -13.05 3.33
C LYS A 61 -5.08 -11.56 3.01
N ALA A 62 -4.87 -10.69 4.00
CA ALA A 62 -4.86 -9.24 3.81
C ALA A 62 -3.81 -8.83 2.76
N ASN A 63 -2.59 -9.35 2.86
CA ASN A 63 -1.55 -9.10 1.87
C ASN A 63 -1.90 -9.67 0.48
N GLY A 64 -2.55 -10.83 0.42
CA GLY A 64 -2.97 -11.44 -0.84
C GLY A 64 -4.04 -10.62 -1.56
N ASP A 65 -5.03 -10.12 -0.83
CA ASP A 65 -6.08 -9.25 -1.35
C ASP A 65 -5.48 -7.92 -1.84
N HIS A 66 -4.67 -7.26 -0.99
CA HIS A 66 -3.96 -6.02 -1.29
C HIS A 66 -3.12 -6.09 -2.58
N MET A 67 -2.24 -7.11 -2.68
CA MET A 67 -1.39 -7.28 -3.87
C MET A 67 -2.23 -7.47 -5.14
N ALA A 68 -3.37 -8.17 -5.03
CA ALA A 68 -4.27 -8.39 -6.14
C ALA A 68 -4.94 -7.09 -6.60
N GLU A 69 -5.36 -6.23 -5.67
CA GLU A 69 -5.92 -4.92 -5.94
C GLU A 69 -4.87 -3.99 -6.54
N GLU A 70 -3.72 -3.81 -5.88
CA GLU A 70 -2.65 -2.92 -6.32
C GLU A 70 -2.15 -3.25 -7.74
N GLU A 71 -2.00 -4.53 -8.09
CA GLU A 71 -1.57 -4.96 -9.43
C GLU A 71 -2.59 -4.63 -10.53
N ARG A 72 -3.90 -4.76 -10.26
CA ARG A 72 -4.97 -4.59 -11.26
C ARG A 72 -5.50 -3.16 -11.33
N GLU A 73 -5.31 -2.40 -10.25
CA GLU A 73 -5.84 -1.06 -10.04
C GLU A 73 -4.68 -0.06 -10.09
N GLY A 74 -4.22 0.47 -8.95
CA GLY A 74 -3.28 1.59 -8.89
C GLY A 74 -2.02 1.44 -9.74
N LEU A 75 -1.34 0.29 -9.76
CA LEU A 75 -0.15 0.10 -10.63
C LEU A 75 -0.53 0.06 -12.11
N THR A 76 -1.68 -0.49 -12.44
CA THR A 76 -2.18 -0.51 -13.81
C THR A 76 -2.58 0.89 -14.27
N ASP A 77 -3.24 1.65 -13.41
CA ASP A 77 -3.63 3.02 -13.68
C ASP A 77 -2.41 3.93 -13.88
N PHE A 78 -1.49 3.90 -12.91
CA PHE A 78 -0.25 4.67 -12.97
C PHE A 78 0.56 4.37 -14.24
N ARG A 79 0.68 3.09 -14.64
CA ARG A 79 1.42 2.73 -15.87
C ARG A 79 0.79 3.30 -17.15
N ARG A 80 -0.52 3.51 -17.19
CA ARG A 80 -1.23 4.05 -18.34
C ARG A 80 -1.11 5.56 -18.43
N HIS A 81 -1.06 6.26 -17.29
CA HIS A 81 -1.18 7.70 -17.25
C HIS A 81 0.11 8.45 -16.86
N ALA A 82 1.01 7.83 -16.11
CA ALA A 82 2.30 8.43 -15.76
C ALA A 82 3.24 8.49 -16.96
N SER A 83 3.94 9.62 -17.10
CA SER A 83 4.99 9.76 -18.10
C SER A 83 6.16 8.80 -17.83
N LEU A 84 7.00 8.53 -18.84
CA LEU A 84 8.23 7.76 -18.62
C LEU A 84 9.16 8.44 -17.61
N GLN A 85 9.29 9.77 -17.68
CA GLN A 85 10.12 10.53 -16.76
C GLN A 85 9.61 10.40 -15.32
N LEU A 86 8.31 10.57 -15.09
CA LEU A 86 7.71 10.44 -13.75
C LEU A 86 7.96 9.05 -13.16
N ARG A 87 7.77 7.98 -13.94
CA ARG A 87 8.06 6.61 -13.51
C ARG A 87 9.54 6.43 -13.14
N HIS A 88 10.45 7.04 -13.89
CA HIS A 88 11.87 7.01 -13.57
C HIS A 88 12.19 7.76 -12.28
N ASP A 89 11.62 8.94 -12.10
CA ASP A 89 11.83 9.77 -10.91
C ASP A 89 11.35 9.07 -9.64
N VAL A 90 10.15 8.45 -9.69
CA VAL A 90 9.63 7.62 -8.59
C VAL A 90 10.54 6.43 -8.32
N ALA A 91 11.02 5.72 -9.36
CA ALA A 91 11.92 4.58 -9.18
C ALA A 91 13.24 4.96 -8.49
N VAL A 92 13.84 6.09 -8.87
CA VAL A 92 15.07 6.59 -8.23
C VAL A 92 14.81 6.99 -6.78
N LYS A 93 13.71 7.71 -6.51
CA LYS A 93 13.29 8.08 -5.14
C LYS A 93 13.07 6.84 -4.28
N PHE A 94 12.38 5.82 -4.81
CA PHE A 94 12.07 4.58 -4.11
C PHE A 94 13.34 3.79 -3.79
N ALA A 95 14.25 3.60 -4.75
CA ALA A 95 15.53 2.93 -4.50
C ALA A 95 16.36 3.63 -3.42
N ALA A 96 16.38 4.97 -3.42
CA ALA A 96 17.06 5.75 -2.38
C ALA A 96 16.36 5.66 -1.01
N TYR A 97 15.02 5.58 -0.99
CA TYR A 97 14.23 5.39 0.22
C TYR A 97 14.52 4.02 0.84
N GLU A 98 14.46 2.94 0.06
CA GLU A 98 14.78 1.57 0.51
C GLU A 98 16.20 1.49 1.08
N ALA A 99 17.18 2.11 0.39
CA ALA A 99 18.57 2.13 0.87
C ALA A 99 18.73 2.85 2.23
N ARG A 100 17.95 3.90 2.49
CA ARG A 100 17.95 4.62 3.79
C ARG A 100 17.22 3.86 4.90
N HIS A 101 16.27 3.00 4.54
CA HIS A 101 15.39 2.28 5.47
C HIS A 101 15.65 0.78 5.48
N VAL A 102 16.91 0.35 5.32
CA VAL A 102 17.29 -1.07 5.28
C VAL A 102 16.90 -1.85 6.54
N THR A 103 16.73 -1.16 7.68
CA THR A 103 16.25 -1.75 8.95
C THR A 103 14.74 -1.66 9.13
N GLY A 104 14.01 -1.35 8.05
CA GLY A 104 12.58 -1.11 8.08
C GLY A 104 12.21 0.32 8.43
N VAL A 105 10.89 0.53 8.52
CA VAL A 105 10.26 1.81 8.84
C VAL A 105 9.32 1.62 10.01
N LYS A 106 9.01 2.71 10.73
CA LYS A 106 8.01 2.67 11.78
C LYS A 106 6.62 2.49 11.14
N PRO A 107 5.87 1.42 11.46
CA PRO A 107 4.49 1.28 11.02
C PRO A 107 3.63 2.34 11.73
N VAL A 108 2.85 3.07 10.94
CA VAL A 108 1.90 4.07 11.43
C VAL A 108 0.66 3.95 10.57
N ASP A 109 -0.47 3.70 11.20
CA ASP A 109 -1.75 3.69 10.51
C ASP A 109 -2.14 5.10 10.10
N LYS A 110 -2.87 5.19 8.99
CA LYS A 110 -3.36 6.45 8.46
C LYS A 110 -4.85 6.41 8.24
N ASP A 111 -5.51 7.54 8.46
CA ASP A 111 -6.87 7.73 7.99
C ASP A 111 -6.84 7.92 6.46
N PRO A 112 -7.55 7.08 5.68
CA PRO A 112 -7.51 7.15 4.23
C PRO A 112 -8.00 8.50 3.68
N HIS A 113 -9.04 9.08 4.28
CA HIS A 113 -9.63 10.33 3.80
C HIS A 113 -8.74 11.53 4.14
N GLU A 114 -8.15 11.55 5.34
CA GLU A 114 -7.14 12.55 5.70
C GLU A 114 -5.93 12.46 4.78
N TYR A 115 -5.43 11.25 4.52
CA TYR A 115 -4.32 11.03 3.61
C TYR A 115 -4.61 11.55 2.20
N ILE A 116 -5.79 11.24 1.64
CA ILE A 116 -6.18 11.74 0.32
C ILE A 116 -6.25 13.26 0.32
N ALA A 117 -6.89 13.86 1.32
CA ALA A 117 -7.03 15.32 1.42
C ALA A 117 -5.69 16.06 1.54
N GLU A 118 -4.67 15.44 2.12
CA GLU A 118 -3.31 16.01 2.23
C GLU A 118 -2.49 15.89 0.94
N HIS A 119 -2.88 15.01 0.03
CA HIS A 119 -2.06 14.58 -1.10
C HIS A 119 -2.69 14.75 -2.49
N SER A 120 -3.96 15.17 -2.60
CA SER A 120 -4.64 15.44 -3.87
C SER A 120 -4.49 16.86 -4.41
#